data_AF-A0A257KUT2-F1
#
_entry.id   AF-A0A257KUT2-F1
#
_cell.length_a   1.000
_cell.length_b   1.000
_cell.length_c   1.000
_cell.angle_alpha   90.00
_cell.angle_beta   90.00
_cell.angle_gamma   90.00
#
_symmetry.space_group_name_H-M   'P 1'
#
loop_
_entity.id
_entity.type
_entity.pdbx_description
1 polymer ?
#
loop_
_entity_poly.entity_id
_entity_poly.type
_entity_poly.pdbx_seq_one_letter_code
_entity_poly.pdbx_strand_id
1 'polypeptide(L)'
;MARESELASRYRHIRSHMNVTQALEKLDGIENAGFQDLLAQLADLSVVIGADAVLPRHLARRQERFGLTLVVPGHEPLIWLNLLKHDNVAGLVDTVVHEAVHSTIRHLGRLPRTPEPDEAIASYGEEVVALAGANLILRRIKFSARREIARNMIALANCKTVLGQLGCSERFLRDRIAEAEVAASFLTDFGIDVAAPTLEAIQSRAGRK
;
A
#
# COMPACT_ATOMS: atom_id res chain seq x y z
N MET A 1 16.33 2.99 17.98
CA MET A 1 16.59 4.29 18.65
C MET A 1 16.62 5.46 17.66
N ALA A 2 17.71 5.78 16.96
CA ALA A 2 17.76 6.98 16.09
C ALA A 2 16.81 6.91 14.88
N ARG A 3 16.80 5.79 14.14
CA ARG A 3 15.92 5.59 12.96
C ARG A 3 14.43 5.59 13.30
N GLU A 4 14.06 4.96 14.40
CA GLU A 4 12.66 4.96 14.88
C GLU A 4 12.22 6.36 15.29
N SER A 5 13.12 7.13 15.89
CA SER A 5 12.86 8.53 16.23
C SER A 5 12.65 9.39 14.98
N GLU A 6 13.46 9.18 13.94
CA GLU A 6 13.33 9.86 12.66
C GLU A 6 12.02 9.51 11.93
N LEU A 7 11.70 8.22 11.80
CA LEU A 7 10.44 7.78 11.21
C LEU A 7 9.22 8.30 11.99
N ALA A 8 9.28 8.28 13.33
CA ALA A 8 8.23 8.86 14.16
C ALA A 8 8.13 10.39 14.01
N SER A 9 9.25 11.08 13.80
CA SER A 9 9.28 12.52 13.50
C SER A 9 8.61 12.81 12.16
N ARG A 10 8.97 12.04 11.11
CA ARG A 10 8.34 12.12 9.78
C ARG A 10 6.85 11.87 9.84
N TYR A 11 6.43 10.84 10.59
CA TYR A 11 5.03 10.53 10.84
C TYR A 11 4.29 11.72 11.47
N ARG A 12 4.79 12.27 12.59
CA ARG A 12 4.16 13.42 13.27
C ARG A 12 4.11 14.65 12.37
N HIS A 13 5.17 14.89 11.60
CA HIS A 13 5.21 16.00 10.65
C HIS A 13 4.11 15.85 9.60
N ILE A 14 4.02 14.72 8.91
CA ILE A 14 2.97 14.52 7.89
C ILE A 14 1.57 14.57 8.53
N ARG A 15 1.39 13.90 9.68
CA ARG A 15 0.10 13.83 10.38
C ARG A 15 -0.45 15.19 10.78
N SER A 16 0.42 16.15 11.11
CA SER A 16 0.05 17.51 11.51
C SER A 16 -0.22 18.45 10.33
N HIS A 17 0.24 18.09 9.12
CA HIS A 17 0.16 18.94 7.93
C HIS A 17 -0.77 18.38 6.85
N MET A 18 -1.29 17.17 7.01
CA MET A 18 -2.25 16.60 6.06
C MET A 18 -3.68 17.07 6.31
N ASN A 19 -4.45 17.23 5.23
CA ASN A 19 -5.87 17.54 5.27
C ASN A 19 -6.69 16.25 5.12
N VAL A 20 -7.19 15.72 6.24
CA VAL A 20 -8.02 14.50 6.26
C VAL A 20 -9.37 14.73 5.60
N THR A 21 -10.05 15.83 5.93
CA THR A 21 -11.38 16.15 5.38
C THR A 21 -11.35 16.20 3.86
N GLN A 22 -10.39 16.92 3.28
CA GLN A 22 -10.25 17.02 1.82
C GLN A 22 -9.97 15.67 1.16
N ALA A 23 -9.15 14.82 1.78
CA ALA A 23 -8.91 13.47 1.25
C ALA A 23 -10.20 12.66 1.25
N LEU A 24 -10.89 12.60 2.38
CA LEU A 24 -12.12 11.82 2.51
C LEU A 24 -13.22 12.32 1.57
N GLU A 25 -13.45 13.64 1.47
CA GLU A 25 -14.40 14.22 0.51
C GLU A 25 -14.06 13.84 -0.94
N LYS A 26 -12.77 13.85 -1.30
CA LYS A 26 -12.34 13.49 -2.65
C LYS A 26 -12.56 12.01 -2.96
N LEU A 27 -12.38 11.13 -1.97
CA LEU A 27 -12.49 9.68 -2.09
C LEU A 27 -13.95 9.21 -2.02
N ASP A 28 -14.77 9.83 -1.17
CA ASP A 28 -16.22 9.57 -1.05
C ASP A 28 -16.96 9.83 -2.37
N GLY A 29 -16.54 10.86 -3.12
CA GLY A 29 -17.08 11.16 -4.45
C GLY A 29 -16.74 10.14 -5.55
N ILE A 30 -16.05 9.03 -5.26
CA ILE A 30 -15.70 8.00 -6.24
C ILE A 30 -16.77 6.90 -6.25
N GLU A 31 -17.61 6.90 -7.27
CA GLU A 31 -18.72 5.95 -7.44
C GLU A 31 -18.24 4.54 -7.85
N ASN A 32 -17.76 3.76 -6.87
CA ASN A 32 -17.50 2.33 -7.02
C ASN A 32 -17.70 1.60 -5.69
N ALA A 33 -18.70 0.72 -5.61
CA ALA A 33 -19.06 0.04 -4.35
C ALA A 33 -17.88 -0.71 -3.71
N GLY A 34 -17.13 -1.50 -4.48
CA GLY A 34 -15.99 -2.24 -3.93
C GLY A 34 -14.84 -1.33 -3.44
N PHE A 35 -14.68 -0.15 -4.04
CA PHE A 35 -13.75 0.85 -3.55
C PHE A 35 -14.25 1.49 -2.24
N GLN A 36 -15.55 1.76 -2.12
CA GLN A 36 -16.15 2.26 -0.88
C GLN A 36 -16.04 1.23 0.25
N ASP A 37 -16.25 -0.06 -0.04
CA ASP A 37 -16.04 -1.14 0.93
C ASP A 37 -14.58 -1.21 1.38
N LEU A 38 -13.62 -1.03 0.46
CA LEU A 38 -12.20 -0.93 0.79
C LEU A 38 -11.91 0.25 1.72
N LEU A 39 -12.48 1.43 1.46
CA LEU A 39 -12.31 2.60 2.32
C LEU A 39 -12.88 2.36 3.73
N ALA A 40 -14.04 1.69 3.82
CA ALA A 40 -14.63 1.29 5.09
C ALA A 40 -13.70 0.33 5.85
N GLN A 41 -13.14 -0.68 5.17
CA GLN A 41 -12.17 -1.60 5.78
C GLN A 41 -10.90 -0.89 6.27
N LEU A 42 -10.41 0.11 5.54
CA LEU A 42 -9.27 0.92 5.99
C LEU A 42 -9.61 1.74 7.24
N ALA A 43 -10.83 2.28 7.32
CA ALA A 43 -11.31 2.96 8.52
C ALA A 43 -11.42 2.01 9.72
N ASP A 44 -11.93 0.79 9.53
CA ASP A 44 -12.01 -0.25 10.57
C ASP A 44 -10.61 -0.67 11.08
N LEU A 45 -9.62 -0.65 10.19
CA LEU A 45 -8.20 -0.86 10.53
C LEU A 45 -7.53 0.37 11.15
N SER A 46 -8.28 1.44 11.42
CA SER A 46 -7.79 2.72 11.95
C SER A 46 -6.69 3.34 11.08
N VAL A 47 -6.74 3.14 9.76
CA VAL A 47 -5.82 3.77 8.81
C VAL A 47 -6.24 5.22 8.59
N VAL A 48 -5.34 6.15 8.87
CA VAL A 48 -5.60 7.58 8.66
C VAL A 48 -5.20 7.99 7.26
N ILE A 49 -6.16 8.47 6.46
CA ILE A 49 -5.91 8.94 5.09
C ILE A 49 -5.99 10.47 5.06
N GLY A 50 -4.96 11.12 4.53
CA GLY A 50 -4.90 12.58 4.43
C GLY A 50 -4.28 13.06 3.13
N ALA A 51 -4.71 14.23 2.67
CA ALA A 51 -4.18 14.88 1.48
C ALA A 51 -3.06 15.86 1.86
N ASP A 52 -2.16 16.16 0.94
CA ASP A 52 -1.23 17.26 1.16
C ASP A 52 -1.96 18.60 1.31
N ALA A 53 -1.65 19.34 2.38
CA ALA A 53 -2.28 20.64 2.64
C ALA A 53 -1.32 21.84 2.52
N VAL A 54 -0.02 21.60 2.26
CA VAL A 54 1.02 22.61 2.47
C VAL A 54 1.81 22.90 1.21
N LEU A 55 1.93 21.96 0.27
CA LEU A 55 2.70 22.16 -0.95
C LEU A 55 1.93 23.02 -1.97
N PRO A 56 2.55 24.11 -2.46
CA PRO A 56 2.05 24.79 -3.64
C PRO A 56 1.90 23.84 -4.82
N ARG A 57 0.84 24.01 -5.63
CA ARG A 57 0.48 23.10 -6.73
C ARG A 57 1.62 22.75 -7.69
N HIS A 58 2.48 23.72 -8.01
CA HIS A 58 3.62 23.49 -8.92
C HIS A 58 4.72 22.61 -8.30
N LEU A 59 4.91 22.68 -6.98
CA LEU A 59 5.83 21.81 -6.25
C LEU A 59 5.23 20.42 -6.05
N ALA A 60 3.93 20.35 -5.68
CA ALA A 60 3.22 19.08 -5.53
C ALA A 60 3.30 18.23 -6.82
N ARG A 61 3.19 18.84 -8.00
CA ARG A 61 3.33 18.11 -9.29
C ARG A 61 4.74 17.60 -9.58
N ARG A 62 5.78 18.27 -9.06
CA ARG A 62 7.19 17.90 -9.27
C ARG A 62 7.70 16.85 -8.29
N GLN A 63 6.99 16.61 -7.18
CA GLN A 63 7.30 15.52 -6.25
C GLN A 63 7.37 14.18 -6.99
N GLU A 64 8.28 13.30 -6.62
CA GLU A 64 8.36 11.96 -7.23
C GLU A 64 7.12 11.13 -6.86
N ARG A 65 6.60 11.31 -5.65
CA ARG A 65 5.57 10.46 -5.06
C ARG A 65 4.15 10.96 -5.33
N PHE A 66 3.27 10.01 -5.64
CA PHE A 66 1.82 10.20 -5.71
C PHE A 66 1.14 9.93 -4.36
N GLY A 67 1.69 9.01 -3.58
CA GLY A 67 1.27 8.69 -2.23
C GLY A 67 2.44 8.24 -1.36
N LEU A 68 2.17 8.06 -0.08
CA LEU A 68 3.11 7.51 0.88
C LEU A 68 2.36 6.89 2.06
N THR A 69 2.69 5.64 2.37
CA THR A 69 2.29 4.99 3.62
C THR A 69 3.39 5.00 4.68
N LEU A 70 3.02 5.40 5.91
CA LEU A 70 3.85 5.29 7.10
C LEU A 70 3.18 4.41 8.16
N VAL A 71 3.90 3.37 8.57
CA VAL A 71 3.54 2.49 9.68
C VAL A 71 4.65 2.57 10.72
N VAL A 72 4.28 3.03 11.91
CA VAL A 72 5.20 3.22 13.04
C VAL A 72 4.65 2.47 14.26
N PRO A 73 5.49 1.77 15.04
CA PRO A 73 5.07 1.14 16.28
C PRO A 73 4.38 2.14 17.21
N GLY A 74 3.25 1.74 17.79
CA GLY A 74 2.46 2.58 18.71
C GLY A 74 1.59 3.67 18.04
N HIS A 75 1.57 3.75 16.70
CA HIS A 75 0.72 4.68 15.95
C HIS A 75 -0.17 3.96 14.95
N GLU A 76 -1.29 4.59 14.62
CA GLU A 76 -2.17 4.24 13.50
C GLU A 76 -1.41 4.32 12.17
N PRO A 77 -1.58 3.37 11.22
CA PRO A 77 -1.05 3.53 9.87
C PRO A 77 -1.56 4.82 9.22
N LEU A 78 -0.68 5.50 8.48
CA LEU A 78 -1.00 6.76 7.81
C LEU A 78 -0.77 6.61 6.31
N ILE A 79 -1.74 7.04 5.52
CA ILE A 79 -1.65 7.21 4.06
C ILE A 79 -1.72 8.70 3.74
N TRP A 80 -0.65 9.23 3.16
CA TRP A 80 -0.63 10.58 2.60
C TRP A 80 -0.84 10.53 1.08
N LEU A 81 -1.68 11.41 0.56
CA LEU A 81 -2.04 11.49 -0.85
C LEU A 81 -1.68 12.84 -1.46
N ASN A 82 -1.00 12.81 -2.61
CA ASN A 82 -0.76 13.98 -3.42
C ASN A 82 -1.89 14.18 -4.44
N LEU A 83 -3.05 14.66 -3.97
CA LEU A 83 -4.25 14.83 -4.81
C LEU A 83 -4.01 15.69 -6.06
N LEU A 84 -3.04 16.61 -6.03
CA LEU A 84 -2.73 17.52 -7.13
C LEU A 84 -1.95 16.86 -8.28
N LYS A 85 -1.40 15.66 -8.07
CA LYS A 85 -0.63 14.89 -9.08
C LYS A 85 -1.51 13.93 -9.88
N HIS A 86 -2.72 13.62 -9.41
CA HIS A 86 -3.64 12.73 -10.10
C HIS A 86 -4.48 13.48 -11.13
N ASP A 87 -4.23 13.21 -12.42
CA ASP A 87 -5.00 13.80 -13.51
C ASP A 87 -6.31 13.04 -13.80
N ASN A 88 -6.54 11.89 -13.17
CA ASN A 88 -7.76 11.11 -13.32
C ASN A 88 -8.06 10.26 -12.08
N VAL A 89 -9.32 9.79 -11.97
CA VAL A 89 -9.81 9.01 -10.83
C VAL A 89 -9.13 7.64 -10.73
N ALA A 90 -8.88 6.96 -11.86
CA ALA A 90 -8.28 5.63 -11.84
C ALA A 90 -6.87 5.63 -11.23
N GLY A 91 -6.06 6.63 -11.55
CA GLY A 91 -4.73 6.78 -10.96
C GLY A 91 -4.77 7.15 -9.47
N LEU A 92 -5.80 7.86 -9.01
CA LEU A 92 -5.99 8.11 -7.57
C LEU A 92 -6.39 6.83 -6.84
N VAL A 93 -7.35 6.07 -7.38
CA VAL A 93 -7.79 4.80 -6.80
C VAL A 93 -6.63 3.80 -6.75
N ASP A 94 -5.86 3.67 -7.83
CA ASP A 94 -4.67 2.83 -7.87
C ASP A 94 -3.66 3.19 -6.78
N THR A 95 -3.38 4.50 -6.58
CA THR A 95 -2.50 4.95 -5.49
C THR A 95 -3.07 4.64 -4.11
N VAL A 96 -4.35 4.89 -3.87
CA VAL A 96 -4.98 4.52 -2.58
C VAL A 96 -4.88 3.02 -2.33
N VAL A 97 -5.17 2.21 -3.34
CA VAL A 97 -5.11 0.74 -3.24
C VAL A 97 -3.67 0.25 -3.01
N HIS A 98 -2.68 0.85 -3.67
CA HIS A 98 -1.26 0.55 -3.46
C HIS A 98 -0.82 0.87 -2.03
N GLU A 99 -1.09 2.09 -1.59
CA GLU A 99 -0.75 2.55 -0.24
C GLU A 99 -1.53 1.78 0.85
N ALA A 100 -2.75 1.35 0.55
CA ALA A 100 -3.54 0.47 1.42
C ALA A 100 -2.83 -0.86 1.67
N VAL A 101 -2.24 -1.49 0.65
CA VAL A 101 -1.46 -2.72 0.86
C VAL A 101 -0.27 -2.47 1.78
N HIS A 102 0.45 -1.37 1.60
CA HIS A 102 1.54 -0.98 2.51
C HIS A 102 1.06 -0.76 3.95
N SER A 103 -0.17 -0.32 4.16
CA SER A 103 -0.68 -0.08 5.53
C SER A 103 -0.80 -1.38 6.34
N THR A 104 -0.88 -2.52 5.65
CA THR A 104 -1.02 -3.84 6.27
C THR A 104 0.29 -4.48 6.74
N ILE A 105 1.47 -3.88 6.47
CA ILE A 105 2.77 -4.53 6.70
C ILE A 105 2.95 -5.06 8.11
N ARG A 106 2.50 -4.30 9.11
CA ARG A 106 2.62 -4.66 10.53
C ARG A 106 1.48 -5.60 10.96
N HIS A 107 0.25 -5.34 10.49
CA HIS A 107 -0.92 -6.18 10.81
C HIS A 107 -0.73 -7.62 10.34
N LEU A 108 -0.07 -7.82 9.20
CA LEU A 108 0.20 -9.13 8.62
C LEU A 108 1.61 -9.65 8.94
N GLY A 109 2.33 -9.02 9.87
CA GLY A 109 3.62 -9.49 10.37
C GLY A 109 4.75 -9.53 9.33
N ARG A 110 4.63 -8.80 8.21
CA ARG A 110 5.66 -8.75 7.15
C ARG A 110 6.87 -7.94 7.59
N LEU A 111 6.63 -6.75 8.14
CA LEU A 111 7.64 -5.84 8.65
C LEU A 111 7.13 -5.14 9.92
N PRO A 112 8.01 -4.83 10.89
CA PRO A 112 7.61 -4.15 12.11
C PRO A 112 7.18 -2.68 11.88
N ARG A 113 7.62 -2.08 10.77
CA ARG A 113 7.41 -0.68 10.37
C ARG A 113 7.65 -0.50 8.87
N THR A 114 7.35 0.69 8.34
CA THR A 114 7.74 1.07 6.97
C THR A 114 9.27 0.97 6.83
N PRO A 115 9.79 0.32 5.77
CA PRO A 115 11.23 0.24 5.51
C PRO A 115 11.78 1.63 5.10
N GLU A 116 12.98 1.96 5.57
CA GLU A 116 13.67 3.18 5.16
C GLU A 116 14.39 2.98 3.81
N PRO A 117 14.66 4.04 3.04
CA PRO A 117 15.20 3.91 1.67
C PRO A 117 16.54 3.17 1.55
N ASP A 118 17.35 3.16 2.61
CA ASP A 118 18.62 2.43 2.65
C ASP A 118 18.45 0.91 2.87
N GLU A 119 17.26 0.48 3.28
CA GLU A 119 16.90 -0.93 3.49
C GLU A 119 16.38 -1.57 2.20
N ALA A 120 17.17 -1.45 1.12
CA ALA A 120 16.73 -1.71 -0.26
C ALA A 120 15.98 -3.05 -0.45
N ILE A 121 16.45 -4.16 0.13
CA ILE A 121 15.76 -5.45 0.01
C ILE A 121 14.37 -5.41 0.65
N ALA A 122 14.23 -4.78 1.82
CA ALA A 122 12.94 -4.64 2.50
C ALA A 122 12.03 -3.67 1.72
N SER A 123 12.57 -2.55 1.23
CA SER A 123 11.81 -1.56 0.44
C SER A 123 11.30 -2.14 -0.88
N TYR A 124 12.17 -2.73 -1.69
CA TYR A 124 11.75 -3.35 -2.96
C TYR A 124 10.93 -4.62 -2.73
N GLY A 125 11.22 -5.38 -1.67
CA GLY A 125 10.44 -6.57 -1.30
C GLY A 125 8.99 -6.21 -0.97
N GLU A 126 8.78 -5.13 -0.22
CA GLU A 126 7.44 -4.63 0.10
C GLU A 126 6.76 -3.94 -1.09
N GLU A 127 7.52 -3.28 -1.98
CA GLU A 127 6.97 -2.73 -3.23
C GLU A 127 6.44 -3.83 -4.16
N VAL A 128 7.09 -5.01 -4.19
CA VAL A 128 6.56 -6.19 -4.89
C VAL A 128 5.20 -6.60 -4.31
N VAL A 129 5.06 -6.59 -2.98
CA VAL A 129 3.80 -6.92 -2.29
C VAL A 129 2.71 -5.91 -2.65
N ALA A 130 3.02 -4.61 -2.57
CA ALA A 130 2.06 -3.55 -2.85
C ALA A 130 1.59 -3.52 -4.31
N LEU A 131 2.51 -3.59 -5.27
CA LEU A 131 2.15 -3.59 -6.70
C LEU A 131 1.33 -4.81 -7.11
N ALA A 132 1.73 -6.01 -6.63
CA ALA A 132 0.99 -7.23 -6.92
C ALA A 132 -0.38 -7.23 -6.21
N GLY A 133 -0.43 -6.81 -4.95
CA GLY A 133 -1.64 -6.73 -4.15
C GLY A 133 -2.64 -5.72 -4.72
N ALA A 134 -2.15 -4.57 -5.16
CA ALA A 134 -2.99 -3.53 -5.75
C ALA A 134 -3.68 -4.02 -7.03
N ASN A 135 -2.94 -4.72 -7.89
CA ASN A 135 -3.52 -5.34 -9.08
C ASN A 135 -4.61 -6.38 -8.76
N LEU A 136 -4.45 -7.15 -7.68
CA LEU A 136 -5.45 -8.10 -7.23
C LEU A 136 -6.69 -7.38 -6.70
N ILE A 137 -6.51 -6.37 -5.83
CA ILE A 137 -7.60 -5.58 -5.26
C ILE A 137 -8.39 -4.89 -6.36
N LEU A 138 -7.74 -4.15 -7.26
CA LEU A 138 -8.40 -3.45 -8.39
C LEU A 138 -9.30 -4.36 -9.22
N ARG A 139 -8.87 -5.62 -9.45
CA ARG A 139 -9.67 -6.64 -10.12
C ARG A 139 -10.86 -7.11 -9.28
N ARG A 140 -10.66 -7.34 -7.98
CA ARG A 140 -11.70 -7.81 -7.05
C ARG A 140 -12.80 -6.78 -6.83
N ILE A 141 -12.44 -5.51 -6.67
CA ILE A 141 -13.39 -4.40 -6.55
C ILE A 141 -14.00 -3.98 -7.91
N LYS A 142 -13.61 -4.67 -8.99
CA LYS A 142 -14.09 -4.45 -10.36
C LYS A 142 -13.90 -3.00 -10.84
N PHE A 143 -12.81 -2.36 -10.42
CA PHE A 143 -12.51 -0.99 -10.83
C PHE A 143 -11.87 -0.98 -12.22
N SER A 144 -12.31 -0.07 -13.10
CA SER A 144 -11.78 0.05 -14.47
C SER A 144 -10.41 0.76 -14.46
N ALA A 145 -9.34 -0.01 -14.27
CA ALA A 145 -7.96 0.49 -14.10
C ALA A 145 -6.95 -0.22 -15.02
N ARG A 146 -7.32 -0.48 -16.29
CA ARG A 146 -6.47 -1.29 -17.20
C ARG A 146 -5.06 -0.70 -17.41
N ARG A 147 -4.95 0.63 -17.47
CA ARG A 147 -3.67 1.32 -17.72
C ARG A 147 -2.80 1.27 -16.46
N GLU A 148 -3.41 1.47 -15.31
CA GLU A 148 -2.77 1.44 -13.99
C GLU A 148 -2.26 0.03 -13.70
N ILE A 149 -3.09 -1.00 -13.92
CA ILE A 149 -2.67 -2.41 -13.80
C ILE A 149 -1.45 -2.71 -14.69
N ALA A 150 -1.45 -2.23 -15.94
CA ALA A 150 -0.32 -2.43 -16.84
C ALA A 150 0.96 -1.73 -16.33
N ARG A 151 0.85 -0.50 -15.80
CA ARG A 151 1.97 0.22 -15.19
C ARG A 151 2.51 -0.51 -13.95
N ASN A 152 1.64 -1.00 -13.09
CA ASN A 152 2.02 -1.76 -11.91
C ASN A 152 2.76 -3.04 -12.29
N MET A 153 2.34 -3.74 -13.35
CA MET A 153 3.05 -4.92 -13.83
C MET A 153 4.46 -4.60 -14.34
N ILE A 154 4.67 -3.45 -14.97
CA ILE A 154 6.01 -2.97 -15.39
C ILE A 154 6.86 -2.64 -14.17
N ALA A 155 6.33 -1.87 -13.21
CA ALA A 155 7.03 -1.53 -11.98
C ALA A 155 7.39 -2.79 -11.16
N LEU A 156 6.49 -3.78 -11.13
CA LEU A 156 6.69 -5.06 -10.46
C LEU A 156 7.84 -5.84 -11.09
N ALA A 157 7.93 -5.87 -12.42
CA ALA A 157 9.04 -6.51 -13.14
C ALA A 157 10.38 -5.82 -12.82
N ASN A 158 10.38 -4.48 -12.73
CA ASN A 158 11.57 -3.72 -12.35
C ASN A 158 12.01 -4.05 -10.91
N CYS A 159 11.07 -4.09 -9.95
CA CYS A 159 11.39 -4.44 -8.56
C CYS A 159 11.97 -5.85 -8.45
N LYS A 160 11.39 -6.83 -9.16
CA LYS A 160 11.91 -8.21 -9.22
C LYS A 160 13.33 -8.27 -9.80
N THR A 161 13.60 -7.48 -10.85
CA THR A 161 14.93 -7.38 -11.44
C THR A 161 15.95 -6.84 -10.43
N VAL A 162 15.62 -5.74 -9.75
CA VAL A 162 16.51 -5.13 -8.74
C VAL A 162 16.77 -6.11 -7.59
N LEU A 163 15.74 -6.79 -7.08
CA LEU A 163 15.89 -7.80 -6.03
C LEU A 163 16.78 -8.97 -6.47
N GLY A 164 16.67 -9.43 -7.72
CA GLY A 164 17.57 -10.43 -8.28
C GLY A 164 19.02 -9.95 -8.35
N GLN A 165 19.25 -8.69 -8.72
CA GLN A 165 20.59 -8.07 -8.73
C GLN A 165 21.17 -7.91 -7.31
N LEU A 166 20.31 -7.72 -6.30
CA LEU A 166 20.69 -7.70 -4.89
C LEU A 166 20.89 -9.11 -4.30
N GLY A 167 20.76 -10.18 -5.10
CA GLY A 167 21.02 -11.56 -4.69
C GLY A 167 19.83 -12.27 -4.04
N CYS A 168 18.62 -11.70 -4.10
CA CYS A 168 17.43 -12.37 -3.59
C CYS A 168 17.05 -13.59 -4.45
N SER A 169 16.67 -14.68 -3.80
CA SER A 169 16.27 -15.92 -4.49
C SER A 169 14.88 -15.82 -5.13
N GLU A 170 14.61 -16.69 -6.11
CA GLU A 170 13.25 -16.88 -6.64
C GLU A 170 12.24 -17.27 -5.57
N ARG A 171 12.67 -17.99 -4.52
CA ARG A 171 11.80 -18.31 -3.38
C ARG A 171 11.37 -17.05 -2.65
N PHE A 172 12.30 -16.13 -2.37
CA PHE A 172 11.98 -14.85 -1.75
C PHE A 172 10.94 -14.08 -2.57
N LEU A 173 11.11 -14.03 -3.90
CA LEU A 173 10.15 -13.36 -4.78
C LEU A 173 8.77 -14.03 -4.76
N ARG A 174 8.71 -15.37 -4.76
CA ARG A 174 7.45 -16.10 -4.61
C ARG A 174 6.76 -15.82 -3.28
N ASP A 175 7.53 -15.75 -2.20
CA ASP A 175 7.00 -15.44 -0.87
C ASP A 175 6.39 -14.03 -0.83
N ARG A 176 7.03 -13.02 -1.46
CA ARG A 176 6.44 -11.66 -1.59
C ARG A 176 5.13 -11.66 -2.40
N ILE A 177 5.05 -12.46 -3.46
CA ILE A 177 3.80 -12.57 -4.24
C ILE A 177 2.69 -13.24 -3.42
N ALA A 178 3.02 -14.28 -2.64
CA ALA A 178 2.06 -14.91 -1.75
C ALA A 178 1.56 -13.93 -0.67
N GLU A 179 2.46 -13.13 -0.10
CA GLU A 179 2.10 -12.05 0.84
C GLU A 179 1.17 -11.00 0.21
N ALA A 180 1.32 -10.72 -1.08
CA ALA A 180 0.43 -9.82 -1.81
C ALA A 180 -1.01 -10.35 -1.91
N GLU A 181 -1.16 -11.66 -2.12
CA GLU A 181 -2.47 -12.32 -2.12
C GLU A 181 -3.13 -12.25 -0.74
N VAL A 182 -2.36 -12.46 0.33
CA VAL A 182 -2.82 -12.32 1.72
C VAL A 182 -3.28 -10.90 1.98
N ALA A 183 -2.47 -9.90 1.63
CA ALA A 183 -2.82 -8.50 1.86
C ALA A 183 -4.06 -8.08 1.06
N ALA A 184 -4.18 -8.52 -0.19
CA ALA A 184 -5.37 -8.27 -1.00
C ALA A 184 -6.62 -8.90 -0.37
N SER A 185 -6.55 -10.16 0.08
CA SER A 185 -7.67 -10.82 0.76
C SER A 185 -8.04 -10.17 2.08
N PHE A 186 -7.04 -9.81 2.89
CA PHE A 186 -7.27 -9.10 4.13
C PHE A 186 -8.04 -7.78 3.94
N LEU A 187 -7.83 -7.10 2.82
CA LEU A 187 -8.48 -5.83 2.51
C LEU A 187 -9.81 -5.96 1.76
N THR A 188 -10.13 -7.11 1.15
CA THR A 188 -11.30 -7.27 0.26
C THR A 188 -12.28 -8.37 0.65
N ASP A 189 -11.91 -9.28 1.56
CA ASP A 189 -12.77 -10.40 1.95
C ASP A 189 -13.68 -9.95 3.11
N PHE A 190 -14.54 -8.96 2.81
CA PHE A 190 -15.44 -8.33 3.78
C PHE A 190 -16.40 -9.35 4.42
N GLY A 191 -16.43 -9.41 5.75
CA GLY A 191 -17.44 -10.17 6.50
C GLY A 191 -17.21 -11.69 6.61
N ILE A 192 -16.01 -12.19 6.29
CA ILE A 192 -15.57 -13.51 6.73
C ILE A 192 -14.61 -13.27 7.90
N ASP A 193 -14.88 -13.87 9.06
CA ASP A 193 -13.93 -13.97 10.18
C ASP A 193 -12.74 -14.85 9.72
N VAL A 194 -11.89 -14.31 8.85
CA VAL A 194 -10.66 -14.96 8.42
C VAL A 194 -9.63 -14.58 9.46
N ALA A 195 -9.43 -15.45 10.46
CA ALA A 195 -8.21 -15.44 11.24
C ALA A 195 -7.03 -15.30 10.25
N ALA A 196 -6.19 -14.28 10.43
CA ALA A 196 -5.11 -13.95 9.51
C ALA A 196 -4.39 -15.24 9.09
N PRO A 197 -4.41 -15.62 7.80
CA PRO A 197 -3.83 -16.89 7.39
C PRO A 197 -2.32 -16.81 7.64
N THR A 198 -1.82 -17.73 8.46
CA THR A 198 -0.38 -17.81 8.72
C THR A 198 0.34 -18.27 7.45
N LEU A 199 1.58 -17.82 7.27
CA LEU A 199 2.47 -18.26 6.17
C LEU A 199 2.52 -19.80 6.05
N GLU A 200 2.44 -20.52 7.18
CA GLU A 200 2.40 -21.99 7.25
C GLU A 200 1.11 -22.59 6.66
N ALA A 201 -0.05 -21.96 6.88
CA ALA A 201 -1.33 -22.43 6.34
C ALA A 201 -1.39 -22.32 4.80
N ILE A 202 -0.65 -21.38 4.23
CA ILE A 202 -0.61 -21.15 2.78
C ILE A 202 0.40 -22.07 2.12
N GLN A 203 1.58 -22.25 2.73
CA GLN A 203 2.61 -23.16 2.22
C GLN A 203 2.14 -24.63 2.22
N SER A 204 1.31 -25.04 3.18
CA SER A 204 0.73 -26.39 3.22
C SER A 204 -0.33 -26.66 2.14
N ARG A 205 -0.99 -25.62 1.61
CA ARG A 205 -1.92 -25.74 0.47
C ARG A 205 -1.19 -25.86 -0.87
N ALA A 206 -0.02 -25.22 -1.01
CA ALA A 206 0.81 -25.31 -2.21
C ALA A 206 1.50 -26.68 -2.38
N GLY A 207 1.66 -27.45 -1.29
CA GLY A 207 2.23 -28.81 -1.30
C GLY A 207 1.25 -29.94 -1.62
N ARG A 208 -0.04 -29.66 -1.82
CA ARG A 208 -1.03 -30.64 -2.31
C ARG A 208 -1.19 -30.49 -3.82
N LYS A 209 -0.20 -30.98 -4.56
CA LYS A 209 -0.34 -31.33 -5.97
C LYS A 209 0.27 -32.70 -6.19
#